data_AF-A0A1N7BA58-F1
#
_entry.id   AF-A0A1N7BA58-F1
#
_cell.length_a   1.000
_cell.length_b   1.000
_cell.length_c   1.000
_cell.angle_alpha   90.00
_cell.angle_beta   90.00
_cell.angle_gamma   90.00
#
_symmetry.space_group_name_H-M   'P 1'
#
loop_
_entity.id
_entity.type
_entity.pdbx_description
1 polymer ?
#
loop_
_entity_poly.entity_id
_entity_poly.type
_entity_poly.pdbx_seq_one_letter_code
_entity_poly.pdbx_strand_id
1 'polypeptide(L)'
;MSAEELLRKTAERIDACARDADALALIDAELAARSEPRARSLRIKIAGLQRAIKLAPASSPSVPIRRSAPTACIEPLSPSAAGSGIWDLVLRRNGIPRPDGRPLHRYRLSDDEHDDLRRTLRARPGWANGPTARDAAASFVLWAAHWFQRDYVGGTRRWEDLSAAIGVPFDGHAGRQLVREGLEAWRRPPVKAEGDTAKLWLRTLAVEGGFPAGVLNRADTWPAIYLSRVVGTLLASDNVEDGAGIAAAEAQAHHAPRAYRQDIFFALAADLSMAIVRLRRDVACEDRASGVPVSAWLDATRPGWRHELPVRTGTAAADQLVDGLMRAEIVRLIGGGDVTSQRILRRDDAGVWRAALRLGLDGIAKGDIVSALGRRQQRLRAYPNREFARYVSGELAIFEPPAEGDEGWRILPSRRETRVNAVPFSVPITVELRFEGTKVAEAPWPEGEAVRGEVLVFKPEDDPGGRTLVLIGTMSGAYPASARYRFPEHVALWDGWHQPPGGPTLRTL
;
A
#
# COMPACT_ATOMS: atom_id res chain seq x y z
N MET A 1 -5.70 -28.09 -41.32
CA MET A 1 -6.52 -27.20 -40.47
C MET A 1 -5.68 -25.96 -40.18
N SER A 2 -6.19 -24.75 -40.45
CA SER A 2 -5.41 -23.52 -40.20
C SER A 2 -5.17 -23.34 -38.69
N ALA A 3 -4.09 -22.65 -38.33
CA ALA A 3 -3.79 -22.33 -36.93
C ALA A 3 -4.95 -21.55 -36.26
N GLU A 4 -5.62 -20.71 -37.03
CA GLU A 4 -6.77 -19.92 -36.57
C GLU A 4 -8.01 -20.77 -36.28
N GLU A 5 -8.30 -21.77 -37.13
CA GLU A 5 -9.40 -22.70 -36.93
C GLU A 5 -9.15 -23.63 -35.72
N LEU A 6 -7.89 -24.00 -35.48
CA LEU A 6 -7.51 -24.76 -34.29
C LEU A 6 -7.73 -23.92 -33.02
N LEU A 7 -7.32 -22.65 -33.01
CA LEU A 7 -7.52 -21.75 -31.87
C LEU A 7 -9.00 -21.42 -31.63
N ARG A 8 -9.82 -21.36 -32.67
CA ARG A 8 -11.28 -21.23 -32.55
C ARG A 8 -11.88 -22.44 -31.82
N LYS A 9 -11.53 -23.66 -32.24
CA LYS A 9 -11.97 -24.90 -31.56
C LYS A 9 -11.45 -25.01 -30.14
N THR A 10 -10.22 -24.55 -29.87
CA THR A 10 -9.69 -24.51 -28.50
C THR A 10 -10.47 -23.53 -27.62
N ALA A 11 -10.92 -22.39 -28.15
CA ALA A 11 -11.78 -21.46 -27.42
C ALA A 11 -13.11 -22.11 -27.00
N GLU A 12 -13.74 -22.85 -27.92
CA GLU A 12 -14.98 -23.60 -27.65
C GLU A 12 -14.77 -24.69 -26.58
N ARG A 13 -13.63 -25.39 -26.61
CA ARG A 13 -13.25 -26.37 -25.56
C ARG A 13 -13.13 -25.70 -24.19
N ILE A 14 -12.50 -24.52 -24.11
CA ILE A 14 -12.33 -23.77 -22.86
C ILE A 14 -13.70 -23.38 -22.27
N ASP A 15 -14.63 -22.94 -23.11
CA ASP A 15 -16.00 -22.60 -22.68
C ASP A 15 -16.76 -23.83 -22.19
N ALA A 16 -16.62 -24.97 -22.88
CA ALA A 16 -17.26 -26.23 -22.49
C ALA A 16 -16.74 -26.77 -21.15
N CYS A 17 -15.46 -26.56 -20.82
CA CYS A 17 -14.86 -27.04 -19.57
C CYS A 17 -14.63 -25.93 -18.53
N ALA A 18 -15.38 -24.83 -18.58
CA ALA A 18 -15.13 -23.64 -17.76
C ALA A 18 -15.17 -23.85 -16.23
N ARG A 19 -15.68 -25.00 -15.76
CA ARG A 19 -15.75 -25.38 -14.33
C ARG A 19 -14.82 -26.56 -13.95
N ASP A 20 -14.05 -27.09 -14.89
CA ASP A 20 -13.17 -28.23 -14.69
C ASP A 20 -11.71 -27.75 -14.67
N ALA A 21 -11.11 -27.73 -13.48
CA ALA A 21 -9.76 -27.21 -13.28
C ALA A 21 -8.67 -28.05 -13.98
N ASP A 22 -8.86 -29.37 -14.04
CA ASP A 22 -7.89 -30.30 -14.62
C ASP A 22 -7.93 -30.24 -16.15
N ALA A 23 -9.13 -30.18 -16.74
CA ALA A 23 -9.30 -29.99 -18.18
C ALA A 23 -8.73 -28.64 -18.64
N LEU A 24 -8.97 -27.58 -17.86
CA LEU A 24 -8.41 -26.25 -18.13
C LEU A 24 -6.87 -26.25 -18.06
N ALA A 25 -6.27 -26.97 -17.10
CA ALA A 25 -4.82 -27.08 -16.99
C ALA A 25 -4.19 -27.81 -18.18
N LEU A 26 -4.85 -28.84 -18.69
CA LEU A 26 -4.40 -29.57 -19.88
C LEU A 26 -4.41 -28.67 -21.12
N ILE A 27 -5.46 -27.87 -21.30
CA ILE A 27 -5.55 -26.91 -22.42
C ILE A 27 -4.52 -25.79 -22.27
N ASP A 28 -4.23 -25.31 -21.04
CA ASP A 28 -3.18 -24.30 -20.83
C ASP A 28 -1.80 -24.83 -21.25
N ALA A 29 -1.50 -26.09 -20.94
CA ALA A 29 -0.27 -26.74 -21.36
C ALA A 29 -0.17 -26.88 -22.89
N GLU A 30 -1.26 -27.23 -23.59
CA GLU A 30 -1.33 -27.24 -25.05
C GLU A 30 -1.05 -25.85 -25.66
N LEU A 31 -1.55 -24.79 -25.02
CA LEU A 31 -1.38 -23.41 -25.47
C LEU A 31 -0.02 -22.81 -25.07
N ALA A 32 0.69 -23.38 -24.10
CA ALA A 32 1.96 -22.84 -23.62
C ALA A 32 3.09 -22.89 -24.67
N ALA A 33 3.04 -23.86 -25.58
CA ALA A 33 4.01 -24.01 -26.67
C ALA A 33 3.74 -23.11 -27.88
N ARG A 34 2.70 -22.27 -27.83
CA ARG A 34 2.17 -21.50 -28.98
C ARG A 34 2.52 -20.02 -28.87
N SER A 35 3.08 -19.46 -29.94
CA SER A 35 3.48 -18.04 -30.01
C SER A 35 2.39 -17.11 -30.55
N GLU A 36 1.24 -17.64 -31.00
CA GLU A 36 0.19 -16.83 -31.58
C GLU A 36 -0.52 -15.94 -30.52
N PRO A 37 -0.84 -14.67 -30.83
CA PRO A 37 -1.50 -13.76 -29.89
C PRO A 37 -2.82 -14.30 -29.31
N ARG A 38 -3.61 -14.98 -30.14
CA ARG A 38 -4.88 -15.59 -29.74
C ARG A 38 -4.69 -16.78 -28.79
N ALA A 39 -3.59 -17.52 -28.89
CA ALA A 39 -3.26 -18.57 -27.91
C ALA A 39 -3.03 -17.95 -26.53
N ARG A 40 -2.30 -16.84 -26.45
CA ARG A 40 -2.07 -16.10 -25.19
C ARG A 40 -3.36 -15.55 -24.57
N SER A 41 -4.27 -15.01 -25.38
CA SER A 41 -5.60 -14.57 -24.91
C SER A 41 -6.42 -15.71 -24.30
N LEU A 42 -6.34 -16.91 -24.87
CA LEU A 42 -7.03 -18.10 -24.35
C LEU A 42 -6.43 -18.59 -23.04
N ARG A 43 -5.10 -18.54 -22.87
CA ARG A 43 -4.43 -18.84 -21.59
C ARG A 43 -4.85 -17.88 -20.46
N ILE A 44 -5.02 -16.60 -20.78
CA ILE A 44 -5.55 -15.60 -19.83
C ILE A 44 -6.98 -15.96 -19.40
N LYS A 45 -7.83 -16.35 -20.35
CA LYS A 45 -9.20 -16.81 -20.06
C LYS A 45 -9.19 -18.04 -19.15
N ILE A 46 -8.31 -19.01 -19.42
CA ILE A 46 -8.13 -20.21 -18.58
C ILE A 46 -7.71 -19.83 -17.15
N ALA A 47 -6.71 -18.97 -16.99
CA ALA A 47 -6.24 -18.53 -15.66
C ALA A 47 -7.37 -17.85 -14.85
N GLY A 48 -8.20 -17.04 -15.52
CA GLY A 48 -9.39 -16.44 -14.89
C GLY A 48 -10.42 -17.47 -14.42
N LEU A 49 -10.69 -18.50 -15.24
CA LEU A 49 -11.64 -19.58 -14.91
C LEU A 49 -11.13 -20.47 -13.78
N GLN A 50 -9.86 -20.88 -13.82
CA GLN A 50 -9.22 -21.66 -12.74
C GLN A 50 -9.26 -20.92 -11.41
N ARG A 51 -9.08 -19.59 -11.44
CA ARG A 51 -9.19 -18.75 -10.26
C ARG A 51 -10.63 -18.69 -9.73
N ALA A 52 -11.63 -18.57 -10.61
CA ALA A 52 -13.03 -18.58 -10.21
C ALA A 52 -13.43 -19.91 -9.55
N ILE A 53 -12.91 -21.04 -10.04
CA ILE A 53 -13.09 -22.37 -9.43
C ILE A 53 -12.46 -22.42 -8.03
N LYS A 54 -11.23 -21.91 -7.89
CA LYS A 54 -10.49 -21.91 -6.60
C LYS A 54 -11.13 -21.00 -5.54
N LEU A 55 -11.82 -19.93 -5.95
CA LEU A 55 -12.49 -18.97 -5.08
C LEU A 55 -13.97 -19.32 -4.80
N ALA A 56 -14.53 -20.32 -5.47
CA ALA A 56 -15.90 -20.75 -5.22
C ALA A 56 -16.01 -21.36 -3.80
N PRO A 57 -17.00 -20.96 -2.98
CA PRO A 57 -17.21 -21.55 -1.68
C PRO A 57 -17.49 -23.04 -1.84
N ALA A 58 -16.66 -23.89 -1.26
CA ALA A 58 -16.84 -25.34 -1.31
C ALA A 58 -18.18 -25.71 -0.65
N SER A 59 -19.16 -26.08 -1.47
CA SER A 59 -20.28 -26.90 -1.00
C SER A 59 -19.71 -28.24 -0.55
N SER A 60 -19.73 -28.49 0.76
CA SER A 60 -19.20 -29.71 1.38
C SER A 60 -19.74 -30.97 0.70
N PRO A 61 -18.84 -31.94 0.44
CA PRO A 61 -19.10 -33.26 0.95
C PRO A 61 -17.91 -33.78 1.76
N SER A 62 -18.25 -34.38 2.88
CA SER A 62 -17.40 -35.14 3.78
C SER A 62 -16.84 -36.38 3.09
N VAL A 63 -15.51 -36.50 2.99
CA VAL A 63 -14.80 -37.79 2.78
C VAL A 63 -13.37 -37.71 3.35
N PRO A 64 -12.65 -38.83 3.56
CA PRO A 64 -12.14 -39.24 4.86
C PRO A 64 -10.64 -38.96 5.03
N ILE A 65 -10.18 -39.15 6.26
CA ILE A 65 -8.77 -39.15 6.65
C ILE A 65 -7.98 -40.12 5.74
N ARG A 66 -7.21 -39.58 4.79
CA ARG A 66 -6.28 -40.35 3.96
C ARG A 66 -4.88 -40.17 4.51
N ARG A 67 -4.31 -41.30 4.92
CA ARG A 67 -2.95 -41.46 5.46
C ARG A 67 -1.91 -40.93 4.47
N SER A 68 -0.91 -40.26 5.04
CA SER A 68 0.31 -39.75 4.41
C SER A 68 1.00 -40.83 3.55
N ALA A 69 1.31 -40.47 2.31
CA ALA A 69 2.29 -41.18 1.49
C ALA A 69 3.63 -40.40 1.53
N PRO A 70 4.77 -41.09 1.40
CA PRO A 70 6.02 -40.65 2.00
C PRO A 70 6.65 -39.49 1.23
N THR A 71 7.14 -38.52 2.01
CA THR A 71 8.24 -37.64 1.64
C THR A 71 9.31 -38.46 0.94
N ALA A 72 9.65 -38.12 -0.30
CA ALA A 72 10.86 -38.63 -0.92
C ALA A 72 12.02 -38.23 0.01
N CYS A 73 12.59 -39.24 0.69
CA CYS A 73 13.74 -39.09 1.55
C CYS A 73 14.89 -38.54 0.69
N ILE A 74 15.13 -37.23 0.79
CA ILE A 74 16.45 -36.70 0.48
C ILE A 74 17.35 -37.27 1.57
N GLU A 75 18.26 -38.16 1.18
CA GLU A 75 19.26 -38.70 2.10
C GLU A 75 19.98 -37.55 2.82
N PRO A 76 20.22 -37.66 4.14
CA PRO A 76 21.05 -36.70 4.84
C PRO A 76 22.49 -36.86 4.34
N LEU A 77 22.89 -36.03 3.38
CA LEU A 77 24.29 -35.91 2.98
C LEU A 77 25.10 -35.52 4.22
N SER A 78 25.99 -36.44 4.62
CA SER A 78 26.87 -36.28 5.77
C SER A 78 27.71 -34.99 5.64
N PRO A 79 27.99 -34.29 6.75
CA PRO A 79 28.80 -33.08 6.73
C PRO A 79 30.27 -33.46 6.57
N SER A 80 30.73 -33.62 5.33
CA SER A 80 32.16 -33.78 5.04
C SER A 80 32.54 -32.99 3.80
N ALA A 81 32.86 -31.73 4.02
CA ALA A 81 34.00 -31.03 3.40
C ALA A 81 34.14 -29.68 4.11
N ALA A 82 35.28 -29.46 4.75
CA ALA A 82 35.66 -28.18 5.32
C ALA A 82 35.48 -27.06 4.27
N GLY A 83 34.60 -26.08 4.55
CA GLY A 83 34.54 -24.81 3.81
C GLY A 83 33.17 -24.32 3.35
N SER A 84 32.12 -25.15 3.28
CA SER A 84 30.81 -24.71 2.76
C SER A 84 29.92 -24.14 3.87
N GLY A 85 29.84 -22.82 4.02
CA GLY A 85 28.90 -22.19 4.96
C GLY A 85 27.44 -22.42 4.56
N ILE A 86 26.49 -22.32 5.50
CA ILE A 86 25.05 -22.49 5.20
C ILE A 86 24.55 -21.50 4.12
N TRP A 87 25.15 -20.32 4.01
CA TRP A 87 24.82 -19.38 2.94
C TRP A 87 25.21 -19.90 1.55
N ASP A 88 26.27 -20.71 1.41
CA ASP A 88 26.60 -21.40 0.15
C ASP A 88 25.56 -22.46 -0.21
N LEU A 89 25.00 -23.15 0.79
CA LEU A 89 23.92 -24.11 0.59
C LEU A 89 22.67 -23.42 0.07
N VAL A 90 22.31 -22.26 0.64
CA VAL A 90 21.20 -21.43 0.15
C VAL A 90 21.46 -20.99 -1.29
N LEU A 91 22.68 -20.58 -1.64
CA LEU A 91 23.03 -20.22 -3.03
C LEU A 91 22.87 -21.41 -4.00
N ARG A 92 23.44 -22.57 -3.66
CA ARG A 92 23.37 -23.79 -4.48
C ARG A 92 21.93 -24.24 -4.71
N ARG A 93 21.11 -24.24 -3.65
CA ARG A 93 19.68 -24.61 -3.72
C ARG A 93 18.91 -23.72 -4.70
N ASN A 94 19.26 -22.44 -4.77
CA ASN A 94 18.64 -21.49 -5.69
C ASN A 94 19.27 -21.50 -7.09
N GLY A 95 20.24 -22.37 -7.37
CA GLY A 95 20.97 -22.42 -8.65
C GLY A 95 21.85 -21.19 -8.88
N ILE A 96 22.27 -20.50 -7.82
CA ILE A 96 23.03 -19.26 -7.88
C ILE A 96 24.49 -19.55 -7.54
N PRO A 97 25.45 -19.28 -8.44
CA PRO A 97 26.86 -19.61 -8.19
C PRO A 97 27.55 -18.66 -7.21
N ARG A 98 27.06 -17.43 -7.09
CA ARG A 98 27.59 -16.38 -6.21
C ARG A 98 26.54 -15.29 -5.96
N PRO A 99 26.61 -14.53 -4.86
CA PRO A 99 25.71 -13.41 -4.63
C PRO A 99 25.69 -12.44 -5.81
N ASP A 100 24.49 -12.12 -6.29
CA ASP A 100 24.26 -11.33 -7.50
C ASP A 100 23.60 -9.97 -7.21
N GLY A 101 23.46 -9.61 -5.94
CA GLY A 101 22.84 -8.37 -5.53
C GLY A 101 21.32 -8.41 -5.49
N ARG A 102 20.65 -9.56 -5.67
CA ARG A 102 19.19 -9.64 -5.45
C ARG A 102 18.83 -9.41 -3.97
N PRO A 103 17.65 -8.83 -3.66
CA PRO A 103 17.20 -8.65 -2.28
C PRO A 103 17.20 -9.94 -1.46
N LEU A 104 17.51 -9.85 -0.17
CA LEU A 104 17.73 -11.06 0.66
C LEU A 104 16.46 -11.92 0.83
N HIS A 105 15.26 -11.34 0.85
CA HIS A 105 14.00 -12.07 0.92
C HIS A 105 13.77 -12.99 -0.29
N ARG A 106 14.42 -12.72 -1.44
CA ARG A 106 14.30 -13.55 -2.66
C ARG A 106 15.07 -14.86 -2.56
N TYR A 107 15.97 -15.01 -1.59
CA TYR A 107 16.63 -16.30 -1.34
C TYR A 107 15.74 -17.29 -0.59
N ARG A 108 14.55 -16.88 -0.14
CA ARG A 108 13.49 -17.77 0.41
C ARG A 108 14.05 -18.78 1.41
N LEU A 109 14.57 -18.28 2.53
CA LEU A 109 15.02 -19.14 3.61
C LEU A 109 13.83 -19.93 4.17
N SER A 110 14.02 -21.23 4.38
CA SER A 110 13.12 -22.02 5.21
C SER A 110 13.34 -21.70 6.69
N ASP A 111 12.41 -22.14 7.54
CA ASP A 111 12.55 -21.95 8.97
C ASP A 111 13.69 -22.83 9.54
N ASP A 112 13.92 -24.01 8.97
CA ASP A 112 15.06 -24.88 9.30
C ASP A 112 16.41 -24.24 8.91
N GLU A 113 16.53 -23.70 7.70
CA GLU A 113 17.75 -22.99 7.25
C GLU A 113 18.05 -21.78 8.13
N HIS A 114 17.01 -21.08 8.59
CA HIS A 114 17.16 -19.98 9.53
C HIS A 114 17.70 -20.43 10.89
N ASP A 115 17.18 -21.54 11.43
CA ASP A 115 17.63 -22.07 12.72
C ASP A 115 19.04 -22.66 12.62
N ASP A 116 19.40 -23.26 11.48
CA ASP A 116 20.75 -23.72 11.17
C ASP A 116 21.75 -22.57 11.11
N LEU A 117 21.37 -21.47 10.44
CA LEU A 117 22.17 -20.23 10.42
C LEU A 117 22.38 -19.72 11.83
N ARG A 118 21.32 -19.66 12.65
CA ARG A 118 21.40 -19.22 14.04
C ARG A 118 22.40 -20.08 14.83
N ARG A 119 22.33 -21.40 14.72
CA ARG A 119 23.25 -22.33 15.42
C ARG A 119 24.69 -22.14 14.99
N THR A 120 24.93 -22.03 13.69
CA THR A 120 26.28 -21.83 13.12
C THR A 120 26.87 -20.50 13.53
N LEU A 121 26.05 -19.46 13.52
CA LEU A 121 26.44 -18.14 13.96
C LEU A 121 26.81 -18.15 15.45
N ARG A 122 25.98 -18.76 16.30
CA ARG A 122 26.22 -18.88 17.75
C ARG A 122 27.47 -19.67 18.12
N ALA A 123 27.81 -20.69 17.33
CA ALA A 123 28.98 -21.54 17.58
C ALA A 123 30.32 -20.87 17.23
N ARG A 124 30.33 -19.72 16.55
CA ARG A 124 31.57 -19.03 16.15
C ARG A 124 32.16 -18.23 17.32
N PRO A 125 33.43 -18.44 17.68
CA PRO A 125 34.12 -17.60 18.67
C PRO A 125 34.43 -16.20 18.09
N GLY A 126 34.45 -15.17 18.94
CA GLY A 126 35.10 -13.89 18.62
C GLY A 126 34.28 -12.82 17.89
N TRP A 127 32.95 -12.92 17.85
CA TRP A 127 32.04 -11.97 17.17
C TRP A 127 32.29 -10.49 17.48
N ALA A 128 32.67 -10.18 18.72
CA ALA A 128 32.75 -8.82 19.21
C ALA A 128 34.13 -8.16 19.01
N ASN A 129 35.21 -8.94 18.86
CA ASN A 129 36.58 -8.47 19.10
C ASN A 129 37.61 -8.84 18.01
N GLY A 130 37.19 -9.27 16.82
CA GLY A 130 38.10 -9.60 15.72
C GLY A 130 37.54 -9.26 14.34
N PRO A 131 38.35 -9.25 13.27
CA PRO A 131 37.85 -9.09 11.91
C PRO A 131 36.82 -10.16 11.62
N THR A 132 35.59 -9.77 11.24
CA THR A 132 34.59 -10.76 10.89
C THR A 132 35.05 -11.50 9.65
N ALA A 133 35.09 -12.82 9.70
CA ALA A 133 35.15 -13.59 8.47
C ALA A 133 33.96 -13.17 7.59
N ARG A 134 34.21 -12.80 6.34
CA ARG A 134 33.20 -12.37 5.36
C ARG A 134 31.97 -13.29 5.35
N ASP A 135 32.17 -14.59 5.49
CA ASP A 135 31.12 -15.60 5.53
C ASP A 135 30.21 -15.49 6.76
N ALA A 136 30.76 -15.08 7.92
CA ALA A 136 29.96 -14.82 9.12
C ALA A 136 29.09 -13.59 8.93
N ALA A 137 29.66 -12.51 8.40
CA ALA A 137 28.92 -11.29 8.12
C ALA A 137 27.80 -11.54 7.09
N ALA A 138 28.09 -12.29 6.01
CA ALA A 138 27.11 -12.70 5.01
C ALA A 138 25.99 -13.56 5.61
N SER A 139 26.34 -14.55 6.42
CA SER A 139 25.38 -15.42 7.11
C SER A 139 24.52 -14.62 8.12
N PHE A 140 25.13 -13.67 8.84
CA PHE A 140 24.44 -12.82 9.80
C PHE A 140 23.38 -11.94 9.15
N VAL A 141 23.70 -11.24 8.05
CA VAL A 141 22.71 -10.36 7.41
C VAL A 141 21.56 -11.15 6.78
N LEU A 142 21.84 -12.34 6.23
CA LEU A 142 20.82 -13.23 5.69
C LEU A 142 19.88 -13.73 6.79
N TRP A 143 20.46 -14.18 7.91
CA TRP A 143 19.72 -14.59 9.10
C TRP A 143 18.88 -13.44 9.68
N ALA A 144 19.48 -12.27 9.86
CA ALA A 144 18.83 -11.12 10.49
C ALA A 144 17.71 -10.55 9.62
N ALA A 145 17.89 -10.47 8.29
CA ALA A 145 16.83 -10.11 7.37
C ALA A 145 15.64 -11.07 7.49
N HIS A 146 15.92 -12.38 7.53
CA HIS A 146 14.88 -13.37 7.72
C HIS A 146 14.20 -13.29 9.09
N TRP A 147 14.95 -12.95 10.15
CA TRP A 147 14.39 -12.72 11.49
C TRP A 147 13.37 -11.57 11.48
N PHE A 148 13.66 -10.46 10.81
CA PHE A 148 12.69 -9.36 10.65
C PHE A 148 11.42 -9.80 9.93
N GLN A 149 11.53 -10.69 8.94
CA GLN A 149 10.36 -11.21 8.24
C GLN A 149 9.53 -12.17 9.10
N ARG A 150 10.18 -13.04 9.88
CA ARG A 150 9.52 -14.13 10.62
C ARG A 150 9.02 -13.67 11.99
N ASP A 151 9.88 -12.98 12.75
CA ASP A 151 9.75 -12.80 14.20
C ASP A 151 9.46 -11.34 14.60
N TYR A 152 9.34 -10.40 13.63
CA TYR A 152 9.02 -9.01 13.94
C TYR A 152 7.58 -8.83 14.42
N VAL A 153 7.43 -8.55 15.71
CA VAL A 153 6.13 -8.33 16.38
C VAL A 153 5.72 -6.86 16.54
N GLY A 154 6.39 -5.92 15.88
CA GLY A 154 6.21 -4.47 16.13
C GLY A 154 7.05 -3.95 17.31
N GLY A 155 7.21 -2.63 17.39
CA GLY A 155 8.00 -1.89 18.36
C GLY A 155 9.29 -1.33 17.77
N THR A 156 9.91 -0.39 18.49
CA THR A 156 11.24 0.13 18.16
C THR A 156 12.24 -1.02 18.26
N ARG A 157 13.02 -1.25 17.20
CA ARG A 157 14.04 -2.31 17.20
C ARG A 157 15.41 -1.78 17.51
N ARG A 158 16.14 -2.56 18.26
CA ARG A 158 17.49 -2.26 18.72
C ARG A 158 18.41 -3.44 18.41
N TRP A 159 19.72 -3.21 18.47
CA TRP A 159 20.70 -4.26 18.22
C TRP A 159 20.62 -5.37 19.27
N GLU A 160 20.22 -5.02 20.48
CA GLU A 160 19.97 -5.92 21.60
C GLU A 160 18.92 -6.98 21.28
N ASP A 161 17.92 -6.67 20.44
CA ASP A 161 16.90 -7.62 20.03
C ASP A 161 17.51 -8.75 19.17
N LEU A 162 18.39 -8.39 18.24
CA LEU A 162 19.10 -9.36 17.39
C LEU A 162 20.14 -10.15 18.20
N SER A 163 20.84 -9.49 19.12
CA SER A 163 21.79 -10.08 20.06
C SER A 163 21.12 -11.14 20.94
N ALA A 164 19.96 -10.81 21.51
CA ALA A 164 19.15 -11.72 22.30
C ALA A 164 18.58 -12.86 21.44
N ALA A 165 18.06 -12.55 20.24
CA ALA A 165 17.51 -13.55 19.33
C ALA A 165 18.57 -14.57 18.89
N ILE A 166 19.79 -14.15 18.56
CA ILE A 166 20.85 -15.07 18.16
C ILE A 166 21.49 -15.79 19.36
N GLY A 167 21.45 -15.17 20.55
CA GLY A 167 22.08 -15.68 21.77
C GLY A 167 23.59 -15.43 21.84
N VAL A 168 24.06 -14.36 21.19
CA VAL A 168 25.46 -13.92 21.16
C VAL A 168 25.51 -12.43 21.50
N PRO A 169 26.25 -12.02 22.55
CA PRO A 169 26.33 -10.63 22.92
C PRO A 169 27.14 -9.83 21.88
N PHE A 170 26.54 -8.77 21.36
CA PHE A 170 27.22 -7.73 20.58
C PHE A 170 26.55 -6.37 20.81
N ASP A 171 27.31 -5.31 20.61
CA ASP A 171 26.83 -3.93 20.70
C ASP A 171 26.44 -3.37 19.32
N GLY A 172 25.94 -2.13 19.30
CA GLY A 172 25.57 -1.47 18.06
C GLY A 172 26.75 -1.20 17.12
N HIS A 173 27.99 -1.08 17.60
CA HIS A 173 29.15 -0.91 16.73
C HIS A 173 29.47 -2.21 15.97
N ALA A 174 29.60 -3.32 16.68
CA ALA A 174 29.81 -4.64 16.10
C ALA A 174 28.66 -5.02 15.15
N GLY A 175 27.40 -4.77 15.54
CA GLY A 175 26.24 -4.97 14.68
C GLY A 175 26.33 -4.21 13.35
N ARG A 176 26.73 -2.93 13.38
CA ARG A 176 26.93 -2.14 12.15
C ARG A 176 28.06 -2.66 11.27
N GLN A 177 29.16 -3.13 11.87
CA GLN A 177 30.28 -3.73 11.13
C GLN A 177 29.83 -5.01 10.41
N LEU A 178 29.15 -5.92 11.12
CA LEU A 178 28.58 -7.15 10.57
C LEU A 178 27.64 -6.87 9.40
N VAL A 179 26.75 -5.89 9.54
CA VAL A 179 25.81 -5.55 8.47
C VAL A 179 26.52 -4.97 7.26
N ARG A 180 27.51 -4.09 7.45
CA ARG A 180 28.26 -3.52 6.33
C ARG A 180 28.98 -4.59 5.51
N GLU A 181 29.79 -5.41 6.18
CA GLU A 181 30.57 -6.48 5.53
C GLU A 181 29.67 -7.52 4.89
N GLY A 182 28.54 -7.86 5.55
CA GLY A 182 27.57 -8.80 5.04
C GLY A 182 26.87 -8.27 3.78
N LEU A 183 26.39 -7.03 3.80
CA LEU A 183 25.75 -6.43 2.62
C LEU A 183 26.73 -6.30 1.46
N GLU A 184 28.00 -5.96 1.70
CA GLU A 184 29.04 -5.98 0.68
C GLU A 184 29.26 -7.39 0.09
N ALA A 185 29.25 -8.42 0.93
CA ALA A 185 29.32 -9.81 0.47
C ALA A 185 28.13 -10.18 -0.43
N TRP A 186 26.92 -9.72 -0.10
CA TRP A 186 25.72 -9.92 -0.91
C TRP A 186 25.55 -8.94 -2.07
N ARG A 187 26.44 -7.96 -2.22
CA ARG A 187 26.37 -6.86 -3.21
C ARG A 187 25.09 -6.02 -3.07
N ARG A 188 24.71 -5.72 -1.83
CA ARG A 188 23.52 -4.94 -1.48
C ARG A 188 23.90 -3.55 -0.96
N PRO A 189 23.26 -2.48 -1.45
CA PRO A 189 23.47 -1.15 -0.89
C PRO A 189 22.68 -0.99 0.42
N PRO A 190 23.20 -0.24 1.40
CA PRO A 190 22.42 0.13 2.58
C PRO A 190 21.40 1.21 2.26
N VAL A 191 20.27 1.19 2.98
CA VAL A 191 19.30 2.29 3.00
C VAL A 191 19.95 3.50 3.68
N LYS A 192 19.76 4.68 3.10
CA LYS A 192 20.23 5.96 3.64
C LYS A 192 19.05 6.76 4.19
N ALA A 193 19.31 7.62 5.17
CA ALA A 193 18.35 8.62 5.57
C ALA A 193 18.14 9.65 4.45
N GLU A 194 16.94 10.20 4.36
CA GLU A 194 16.60 11.19 3.35
C GLU A 194 17.40 12.48 3.59
N GLY A 195 18.03 13.00 2.54
CA GLY A 195 18.88 14.20 2.63
C GLY A 195 20.20 14.02 3.42
N ASP A 196 20.52 12.80 3.87
CA ASP A 196 21.71 12.51 4.70
C ASP A 196 22.53 11.33 4.13
N THR A 197 23.82 11.32 4.47
CA THR A 197 24.75 10.22 4.22
C THR A 197 24.66 9.10 5.26
N ALA A 198 23.97 9.34 6.38
CA ALA A 198 23.79 8.36 7.44
C ALA A 198 23.07 7.09 6.96
N LYS A 199 23.67 5.93 7.26
CA LYS A 199 23.17 4.61 6.86
C LYS A 199 22.25 4.03 7.92
N LEU A 200 21.06 3.60 7.51
CA LEU A 200 20.03 3.04 8.37
C LEU A 200 20.11 1.50 8.38
N TRP A 201 21.07 0.96 9.14
CA TRP A 201 21.43 -0.46 9.09
C TRP A 201 20.31 -1.44 9.51
N LEU A 202 19.64 -1.21 10.64
CA LEU A 202 18.52 -2.06 11.09
C LEU A 202 17.34 -1.99 10.12
N ARG A 203 17.05 -0.79 9.62
CA ARG A 203 16.04 -0.58 8.57
C ARG A 203 16.40 -1.32 7.28
N THR A 204 17.68 -1.32 6.90
CA THR A 204 18.16 -2.07 5.74
C THR A 204 17.89 -3.55 5.92
N LEU A 205 18.27 -4.15 7.06
CA LEU A 205 17.99 -5.56 7.34
C LEU A 205 16.49 -5.88 7.25
N ALA A 206 15.64 -5.02 7.80
CA ALA A 206 14.20 -5.21 7.73
C ALA A 206 13.70 -5.22 6.27
N VAL A 207 14.02 -4.19 5.47
CA VAL A 207 13.62 -4.11 4.06
C VAL A 207 14.16 -5.28 3.25
N GLU A 208 15.41 -5.68 3.49
CA GLU A 208 15.99 -6.87 2.86
C GLU A 208 15.22 -8.15 3.22
N GLY A 209 14.64 -8.23 4.42
CA GLY A 209 13.77 -9.32 4.87
C GLY A 209 12.36 -9.28 4.27
N GLY A 210 11.88 -8.10 3.89
CA GLY A 210 10.52 -7.89 3.39
C GLY A 210 9.45 -7.89 4.49
N PHE A 211 8.19 -7.75 4.07
CA PHE A 211 7.05 -7.53 4.93
C PHE A 211 6.83 -8.70 5.92
N PRO A 212 6.58 -8.42 7.22
CA PRO A 212 6.56 -9.45 8.25
C PRO A 212 5.39 -10.43 8.09
N ALA A 213 5.68 -11.73 8.02
CA ALA A 213 4.67 -12.77 7.83
C ALA A 213 3.70 -12.88 9.03
N GLY A 214 4.21 -12.65 10.25
CA GLY A 214 3.40 -12.67 11.46
C GLY A 214 2.31 -11.59 11.50
N VAL A 215 2.43 -10.53 10.70
CA VAL A 215 1.38 -9.50 10.56
C VAL A 215 0.24 -10.01 9.66
N LEU A 216 0.52 -10.87 8.69
CA LEU A 216 -0.44 -11.35 7.69
C LEU A 216 -1.21 -12.59 8.14
N ASN A 217 -0.60 -13.42 8.99
CA ASN A 217 -1.21 -14.66 9.45
C ASN A 217 -2.20 -14.48 10.60
N ARG A 218 -2.41 -13.23 11.06
CA ARG A 218 -3.44 -12.92 12.06
C ARG A 218 -4.78 -12.76 11.37
N ALA A 219 -5.87 -13.13 12.05
CA ALA A 219 -7.25 -12.94 11.57
C ALA A 219 -7.66 -11.45 11.50
N ASP A 220 -6.71 -10.53 11.67
CA ASP A 220 -6.96 -9.10 11.69
C ASP A 220 -7.04 -8.54 10.28
N THR A 221 -8.02 -7.66 10.05
CA THR A 221 -8.23 -7.02 8.74
C THR A 221 -7.39 -5.75 8.55
N TRP A 222 -6.79 -5.22 9.62
CA TRP A 222 -6.06 -3.95 9.57
C TRP A 222 -4.89 -3.92 8.57
N PRO A 223 -4.07 -4.98 8.36
CA PRO A 223 -2.94 -4.91 7.44
C PRO A 223 -3.41 -4.69 6.00
N ALA A 224 -4.49 -5.38 5.61
CA ALA A 224 -5.08 -5.24 4.29
C ALA A 224 -5.67 -3.84 4.09
N ILE A 225 -6.36 -3.30 5.10
CA ILE A 225 -6.91 -1.94 5.06
C ILE A 225 -5.78 -0.91 4.94
N TYR A 226 -4.80 -0.97 5.85
CA TYR A 226 -3.66 -0.07 5.88
C TYR A 226 -2.88 -0.07 4.56
N LEU A 227 -2.41 -1.24 4.10
CA LEU A 227 -1.62 -1.35 2.89
C LEU A 227 -2.42 -0.95 1.63
N SER A 228 -3.71 -1.28 1.56
CA SER A 228 -4.55 -0.86 0.43
C SER A 228 -4.64 0.66 0.32
N ARG A 229 -4.70 1.36 1.46
CA ARG A 229 -4.69 2.83 1.46
C ARG A 229 -3.34 3.39 1.04
N VAL A 230 -2.24 2.85 1.56
CA VAL A 230 -0.89 3.26 1.14
C VAL A 230 -0.71 3.07 -0.38
N VAL A 231 -1.10 1.91 -0.93
CA VAL A 231 -1.09 1.66 -2.38
C VAL A 231 -1.99 2.64 -3.12
N GLY A 232 -3.22 2.87 -2.63
CA GLY A 232 -4.17 3.79 -3.23
C GLY A 232 -3.65 5.23 -3.30
N THR A 233 -2.97 5.69 -2.24
CA THR A 233 -2.32 7.01 -2.18
C THR A 233 -1.19 7.10 -3.21
N LEU A 234 -0.33 6.10 -3.28
CA LEU A 234 0.78 6.08 -4.24
C LEU A 234 0.34 5.98 -5.70
N LEU A 235 -0.83 5.40 -5.97
CA LEU A 235 -1.41 5.40 -7.32
C LEU A 235 -2.02 6.74 -7.71
N ALA A 236 -2.40 7.58 -6.74
CA ALA A 236 -2.92 8.92 -6.99
C ALA A 236 -1.80 9.92 -7.36
N SER A 237 -0.56 9.65 -6.97
CA SER A 237 0.59 10.52 -7.22
C SER A 237 1.23 10.22 -8.57
N ASP A 238 1.34 11.21 -9.45
CA ASP A 238 1.99 11.02 -10.76
C ASP A 238 3.51 10.83 -10.63
N ASN A 239 4.14 11.52 -9.68
CA ASN A 239 5.57 11.39 -9.40
C ASN A 239 5.81 10.54 -8.15
N VAL A 240 6.59 9.46 -8.29
CA VAL A 240 7.12 8.72 -7.14
C VAL A 240 8.54 9.21 -6.93
N GLU A 241 8.66 10.33 -6.23
CA GLU A 241 9.94 10.83 -5.76
C GLU A 241 10.52 9.90 -4.68
N ASP A 242 11.82 10.01 -4.45
CA ASP A 242 12.46 9.35 -3.32
C ASP A 242 11.74 9.77 -2.03
N GLY A 243 11.38 8.79 -1.18
CA GLY A 243 10.65 9.05 0.07
C GLY A 243 9.12 8.97 -0.03
N ALA A 244 8.51 9.07 -1.22
CA ALA A 244 7.04 9.08 -1.37
C ALA A 244 6.34 7.87 -0.75
N GLY A 245 6.95 6.68 -0.85
CA GLY A 245 6.44 5.46 -0.23
C GLY A 245 6.35 5.54 1.29
N ILE A 246 7.36 6.14 1.94
CA ILE A 246 7.42 6.28 3.40
C ILE A 246 6.38 7.30 3.85
N ALA A 247 6.33 8.46 3.19
CA ALA A 247 5.36 9.49 3.49
C ALA A 247 3.92 8.97 3.37
N ALA A 248 3.61 8.17 2.33
CA ALA A 248 2.32 7.52 2.19
C ALA A 248 2.04 6.49 3.30
N ALA A 249 3.05 5.74 3.73
CA ALA A 249 2.94 4.78 4.83
C ALA A 249 2.69 5.47 6.19
N GLU A 250 3.35 6.60 6.46
CA GLU A 250 3.20 7.42 7.65
C GLU A 250 1.85 8.13 7.70
N ALA A 251 1.41 8.70 6.56
CA ALA A 251 0.10 9.33 6.41
C ALA A 251 -1.07 8.40 6.76
N GLN A 252 -0.88 7.08 6.65
CA GLN A 252 -1.89 6.07 6.98
C GLN A 252 -1.64 5.38 8.33
N ALA A 253 -0.69 5.85 9.14
CA ALA A 253 -0.24 5.20 10.37
C ALA A 253 -1.37 4.90 11.37
N HIS A 254 -2.42 5.71 11.40
CA HIS A 254 -3.59 5.49 12.26
C HIS A 254 -4.32 4.19 11.94
N HIS A 255 -4.24 3.67 10.72
CA HIS A 255 -4.80 2.35 10.37
C HIS A 255 -3.97 1.16 10.86
N ALA A 256 -2.75 1.39 11.35
CA ALA A 256 -1.94 0.37 11.99
C ALA A 256 -2.09 0.41 13.53
N PRO A 257 -2.05 -0.75 14.22
CA PRO A 257 -1.91 -0.81 15.67
C PRO A 257 -0.65 -0.10 16.13
N ARG A 258 -0.67 0.46 17.34
CA ARG A 258 0.44 1.25 17.89
C ARG A 258 1.79 0.54 17.86
N ALA A 259 1.81 -0.77 18.12
CA ALA A 259 3.03 -1.57 18.02
C ALA A 259 3.69 -1.50 16.64
N TYR A 260 2.94 -1.22 15.57
CA TYR A 260 3.45 -1.13 14.20
C TYR A 260 3.65 0.30 13.70
N ARG A 261 3.36 1.34 14.51
CA ARG A 261 3.59 2.75 14.13
C ARG A 261 5.03 3.15 14.40
N GLN A 262 5.95 2.66 13.58
CA GLN A 262 7.40 2.84 13.73
C GLN A 262 8.07 2.89 12.36
N ASP A 263 9.17 3.64 12.25
CA ASP A 263 9.91 3.88 11.00
C ASP A 263 10.24 2.59 10.23
N ILE A 264 10.65 1.54 10.93
CA ILE A 264 10.98 0.25 10.31
C ILE A 264 9.76 -0.36 9.65
N PHE A 265 8.60 -0.32 10.31
CA PHE A 265 7.38 -0.88 9.76
C PHE A 265 6.86 -0.03 8.59
N PHE A 266 6.93 1.30 8.70
CA PHE A 266 6.59 2.18 7.58
C PHE A 266 7.49 1.92 6.37
N ALA A 267 8.78 1.68 6.57
CA ALA A 267 9.69 1.29 5.50
C ALA A 267 9.32 -0.05 4.84
N LEU A 268 8.93 -1.05 5.62
CA LEU A 268 8.46 -2.35 5.12
C LEU A 268 7.16 -2.22 4.31
N ALA A 269 6.21 -1.43 4.81
CA ALA A 269 4.94 -1.16 4.14
C ALA A 269 5.15 -0.36 2.86
N ALA A 270 6.04 0.64 2.88
CA ALA A 270 6.43 1.43 1.73
C ALA A 270 7.06 0.54 0.64
N ASP A 271 8.01 -0.32 0.98
CA ASP A 271 8.68 -1.20 0.01
C ASP A 271 7.70 -2.15 -0.68
N LEU A 272 6.82 -2.81 0.10
CA LEU A 272 5.77 -3.66 -0.45
C LEU A 272 4.79 -2.88 -1.33
N SER A 273 4.29 -1.74 -0.85
CA SER A 273 3.32 -0.93 -1.59
C SER A 273 3.91 -0.40 -2.88
N MET A 274 5.16 0.04 -2.85
CA MET A 274 5.91 0.48 -4.04
C MET A 274 6.10 -0.64 -5.06
N ALA A 275 6.43 -1.85 -4.62
CA ALA A 275 6.53 -3.00 -5.51
C ALA A 275 5.19 -3.32 -6.19
N ILE A 276 4.07 -3.23 -5.46
CA ILE A 276 2.72 -3.39 -6.01
C ILE A 276 2.40 -2.29 -7.02
N VAL A 277 2.66 -1.02 -6.68
CA VAL A 277 2.38 0.13 -7.55
C VAL A 277 3.17 0.04 -8.86
N ARG A 278 4.45 -0.34 -8.81
CA ARG A 278 5.28 -0.56 -10.01
C ARG A 278 4.66 -1.60 -10.93
N LEU A 279 4.32 -2.78 -10.39
CA LEU A 279 3.67 -3.83 -11.18
C LEU A 279 2.34 -3.36 -11.80
N ARG A 280 1.54 -2.61 -11.06
CA ARG A 280 0.28 -2.08 -11.57
C ARG A 280 0.48 -1.05 -12.68
N ARG A 281 1.46 -0.16 -12.55
CA ARG A 281 1.81 0.84 -13.58
C ARG A 281 2.36 0.15 -14.83
N ASP A 282 3.26 -0.81 -14.67
CA ASP A 282 3.79 -1.61 -15.78
C ASP A 282 2.66 -2.27 -16.58
N VAL A 283 1.68 -2.87 -15.90
CA VAL A 283 0.51 -3.48 -16.54
C VAL A 283 -0.45 -2.46 -17.14
N ALA A 284 -0.61 -1.28 -16.52
CA ALA A 284 -1.46 -0.22 -17.06
C ALA A 284 -0.93 0.38 -18.38
N CYS A 285 0.39 0.31 -18.62
CA CYS A 285 1.00 0.68 -19.90
C CYS A 285 0.76 -0.34 -21.02
N GLU A 286 0.20 -1.53 -20.71
CA GLU A 286 -0.07 -2.58 -21.68
C GLU A 286 -1.52 -2.50 -22.16
N ASP A 287 -1.74 -1.99 -23.38
CA ASP A 287 -3.09 -1.86 -23.98
C ASP A 287 -3.90 -3.17 -23.93
N ARG A 288 -3.20 -4.30 -24.08
CA ARG A 288 -3.78 -5.66 -24.10
C ARG A 288 -4.24 -6.14 -22.72
N ALA A 289 -3.82 -5.49 -21.65
CA ALA A 289 -4.25 -5.78 -20.28
C ALA A 289 -5.57 -5.09 -19.91
N SER A 290 -6.08 -4.20 -20.78
CA SER A 290 -7.34 -3.47 -20.53
C SER A 290 -8.51 -4.41 -20.24
N GLY A 291 -9.23 -4.16 -19.15
CA GLY A 291 -10.37 -4.98 -18.70
C GLY A 291 -10.00 -6.31 -18.04
N VAL A 292 -8.71 -6.67 -17.95
CA VAL A 292 -8.23 -7.89 -17.29
C VAL A 292 -7.73 -7.57 -15.88
N PRO A 293 -8.08 -8.36 -14.85
CA PRO A 293 -7.50 -8.18 -13.52
C PRO A 293 -5.97 -8.27 -13.56
N VAL A 294 -5.27 -7.28 -12.99
CA VAL A 294 -3.81 -7.15 -13.04
C VAL A 294 -3.08 -8.43 -12.61
N SER A 295 -3.52 -9.07 -11.52
CA SER A 295 -2.92 -10.32 -11.04
C SER A 295 -3.05 -11.47 -12.05
N ALA A 296 -4.19 -11.60 -12.72
CA ALA A 296 -4.39 -12.64 -13.73
C ALA A 296 -3.56 -12.39 -14.99
N TRP A 297 -3.40 -11.13 -15.38
CA TRP A 297 -2.49 -10.75 -16.46
C TRP A 297 -1.03 -11.12 -16.12
N LEU A 298 -0.57 -10.79 -14.91
CA LEU A 298 0.79 -11.12 -14.47
C LEU A 298 1.01 -12.64 -14.38
N ASP A 299 0.01 -13.41 -13.98
CA ASP A 299 0.09 -14.88 -13.94
C ASP A 299 0.34 -15.49 -15.31
N ALA A 300 -0.31 -14.96 -16.35
CA ALA A 300 -0.16 -15.44 -17.72
C ALA A 300 1.12 -14.95 -18.41
N THR A 301 1.68 -13.81 -17.99
CA THR A 301 2.73 -13.10 -18.74
C THR A 301 4.08 -13.07 -18.05
N ARG A 302 4.12 -13.19 -16.71
CA ARG A 302 5.34 -13.16 -15.90
C ARG A 302 5.27 -14.22 -14.80
N PRO A 303 5.43 -15.52 -15.14
CA PRO A 303 5.43 -16.59 -14.15
C PRO A 303 6.43 -16.30 -13.03
N GLY A 304 5.99 -16.44 -11.78
CA GLY A 304 6.82 -16.19 -10.60
C GLY A 304 6.94 -14.74 -10.15
N TRP A 305 6.20 -13.79 -10.74
CA TRP A 305 6.19 -12.39 -10.31
C TRP A 305 5.86 -12.21 -8.82
N ARG A 306 5.07 -13.12 -8.21
CA ARG A 306 4.79 -13.09 -6.77
C ARG A 306 6.06 -13.28 -5.93
N HIS A 307 7.02 -14.04 -6.42
CA HIS A 307 8.29 -14.26 -5.74
C HIS A 307 9.18 -13.01 -5.71
N GLU A 308 8.86 -12.03 -6.54
CA GLU A 308 9.56 -10.76 -6.63
C GLU A 308 9.15 -9.75 -5.55
N LEU A 309 7.97 -9.95 -4.95
CA LEU A 309 7.44 -9.09 -3.92
C LEU A 309 8.19 -9.30 -2.59
N PRO A 310 8.38 -8.22 -1.81
CA PRO A 310 8.96 -8.28 -0.47
C PRO A 310 7.92 -8.81 0.53
N VAL A 311 7.41 -10.03 0.31
CA VAL A 311 6.48 -10.73 1.21
C VAL A 311 6.66 -12.24 1.00
N ARG A 312 6.44 -13.03 2.07
CA ARG A 312 6.38 -14.50 1.98
C ARG A 312 5.08 -14.92 1.30
N THR A 313 5.16 -15.24 0.01
CA THR A 313 4.04 -15.75 -0.81
C THR A 313 3.95 -17.27 -0.73
N GLY A 314 2.79 -17.85 -1.04
CA GLY A 314 2.55 -19.30 -0.95
C GLY A 314 1.75 -19.73 0.29
N THR A 315 1.39 -18.79 1.16
CA THR A 315 0.29 -18.97 2.12
C THR A 315 -0.98 -18.35 1.55
N ALA A 316 -2.15 -18.92 1.87
CA ALA A 316 -3.43 -18.39 1.39
C ALA A 316 -3.66 -16.94 1.81
N ALA A 317 -3.25 -16.55 3.03
CA ALA A 317 -3.40 -15.18 3.53
C ALA A 317 -2.53 -14.17 2.76
N ALA A 318 -1.26 -14.51 2.49
CA ALA A 318 -0.37 -13.63 1.73
C ALA A 318 -0.84 -13.46 0.28
N ASP A 319 -1.27 -14.56 -0.36
CA ASP A 319 -1.76 -14.50 -1.74
C ASP A 319 -3.06 -13.68 -1.83
N GLN A 320 -3.98 -13.83 -0.87
CA GLN A 320 -5.19 -13.02 -0.77
C GLN A 320 -4.91 -11.53 -0.55
N LEU A 321 -3.94 -11.20 0.32
CA LEU A 321 -3.50 -9.83 0.52
C LEU A 321 -2.99 -9.24 -0.78
N VAL A 322 -2.02 -9.90 -1.43
CA VAL A 322 -1.42 -9.41 -2.68
C VAL A 322 -2.50 -9.18 -3.74
N ASP A 323 -3.44 -10.13 -3.88
CA ASP A 323 -4.56 -10.00 -4.80
C ASP A 323 -5.48 -8.81 -4.45
N GLY A 324 -5.69 -8.54 -3.15
CA GLY A 324 -6.41 -7.37 -2.65
C GLY A 324 -5.71 -6.06 -2.99
N LEU A 325 -4.39 -5.98 -2.77
CA LEU A 325 -3.58 -4.80 -3.08
C LEU A 325 -3.54 -4.50 -4.59
N MET A 326 -3.56 -5.54 -5.43
CA MET A 326 -3.69 -5.38 -6.88
C MET A 326 -5.02 -4.76 -7.32
N ARG A 327 -6.06 -4.86 -6.46
CA ARG A 327 -7.39 -4.25 -6.68
C ARG A 327 -7.60 -2.97 -5.88
N ALA A 328 -6.62 -2.50 -5.11
CA ALA A 328 -6.76 -1.31 -4.29
C ALA A 328 -7.20 -0.11 -5.15
N GLU A 329 -8.22 0.61 -4.68
CA GLU A 329 -8.71 1.80 -5.36
C GLU A 329 -7.73 2.96 -5.15
N ILE A 330 -7.71 3.89 -6.11
CA ILE A 330 -6.95 5.12 -5.98
C ILE A 330 -7.54 5.93 -4.82
N VAL A 331 -6.72 6.28 -3.85
CA VAL A 331 -7.11 7.10 -2.70
C VAL A 331 -6.51 8.48 -2.88
N ARG A 332 -7.34 9.43 -3.31
CA ARG A 332 -6.97 10.85 -3.32
C ARG A 332 -7.11 11.37 -1.89
N LEU A 333 -6.00 11.41 -1.16
CA LEU A 333 -5.96 12.01 0.16
C LEU A 333 -6.16 13.53 0.04
N ILE A 334 -7.07 14.07 0.84
CA ILE A 334 -7.18 15.52 1.04
C ILE A 334 -6.22 15.87 2.17
N GLY A 335 -5.39 16.91 1.97
CA GLY A 335 -4.47 17.38 3.02
C GLY A 335 -3.56 16.28 3.59
N GLY A 336 -3.06 15.34 2.78
CA GLY A 336 -2.17 14.27 3.26
C GLY A 336 -2.85 13.15 4.06
N GLY A 337 -4.18 13.08 4.07
CA GLY A 337 -4.94 12.05 4.79
C GLY A 337 -5.54 12.54 6.11
N ASP A 338 -5.60 13.86 6.24
CA ASP A 338 -6.17 14.54 7.39
C ASP A 338 -7.68 14.72 7.27
N VAL A 339 -8.29 14.86 8.43
CA VAL A 339 -9.69 15.23 8.60
C VAL A 339 -9.82 16.70 8.21
N THR A 340 -10.27 16.98 6.99
CA THR A 340 -10.24 18.33 6.38
C THR A 340 -11.46 18.62 5.52
N SER A 341 -11.58 19.84 5.02
CA SER A 341 -12.54 20.27 4.01
C SER A 341 -11.81 20.97 2.87
N GLN A 342 -12.06 20.55 1.63
CA GLN A 342 -11.47 21.19 0.45
C GLN A 342 -12.54 21.76 -0.47
N ARG A 343 -12.42 23.05 -0.78
CA ARG A 343 -13.30 23.74 -1.72
C ARG A 343 -12.86 23.47 -3.15
N ILE A 344 -13.80 23.08 -3.99
CA ILE A 344 -13.54 22.76 -5.40
C ILE A 344 -14.60 23.39 -6.31
N LEU A 345 -14.24 23.66 -7.57
CA LEU A 345 -15.20 23.84 -8.66
C LEU A 345 -15.26 22.54 -9.46
N ARG A 346 -16.48 22.13 -9.82
CA ARG A 346 -16.70 20.98 -10.69
C ARG A 346 -17.52 21.35 -11.90
N ARG A 347 -17.08 20.92 -13.07
CA ARG A 347 -17.84 21.05 -14.31
C ARG A 347 -18.88 19.93 -14.38
N ASP A 348 -20.16 20.30 -14.46
CA ASP A 348 -21.24 19.35 -14.68
C ASP A 348 -21.30 18.88 -16.14
N ASP A 349 -22.20 17.94 -16.44
CA ASP A 349 -22.33 17.37 -17.79
C ASP A 349 -22.86 18.39 -18.81
N ALA A 350 -23.49 19.47 -18.35
CA ALA A 350 -23.88 20.60 -19.20
C ALA A 350 -22.72 21.60 -19.42
N GLY A 351 -21.54 21.31 -18.86
CA GLY A 351 -20.35 22.13 -19.02
C GLY A 351 -20.26 23.31 -18.05
N VAL A 352 -21.17 23.41 -17.06
CA VAL A 352 -21.25 24.53 -16.11
C VAL A 352 -20.40 24.23 -14.88
N TRP A 353 -19.58 25.20 -14.48
CA TRP A 353 -18.80 25.13 -13.24
C TRP A 353 -19.69 25.41 -12.03
N ARG A 354 -19.66 24.51 -11.04
CA ARG A 354 -20.40 24.64 -9.78
C ARG A 354 -19.47 24.46 -8.60
N ALA A 355 -19.67 25.29 -7.58
CA ALA A 355 -19.01 25.12 -6.30
C ALA A 355 -19.39 23.77 -5.68
N ALA A 356 -18.41 23.08 -5.12
CA ALA A 356 -18.57 21.83 -4.43
C ALA A 356 -17.54 21.73 -3.30
N LEU A 357 -17.76 20.74 -2.44
CA LEU A 357 -16.95 20.44 -1.28
C LEU A 357 -16.46 19.01 -1.38
N ARG A 358 -15.22 18.78 -0.97
CA ARG A 358 -14.67 17.45 -0.73
C ARG A 358 -14.30 17.33 0.75
N LEU A 359 -14.81 16.32 1.44
CA LEU A 359 -14.62 16.10 2.86
C LEU A 359 -13.57 15.00 3.12
N GLY A 360 -12.59 15.31 3.97
CA GLY A 360 -11.70 14.32 4.56
C GLY A 360 -12.41 13.71 5.77
N LEU A 361 -13.00 12.52 5.60
CA LEU A 361 -13.81 11.84 6.62
C LEU A 361 -13.07 10.68 7.31
N ASP A 362 -11.77 10.59 7.13
CA ASP A 362 -10.93 9.52 7.70
C ASP A 362 -9.57 10.11 8.07
N GLY A 363 -9.12 9.89 9.30
CA GLY A 363 -7.88 10.44 9.81
C GLY A 363 -7.91 10.68 11.32
N ILE A 364 -6.91 11.42 11.81
CA ILE A 364 -6.86 11.89 13.19
C ILE A 364 -7.31 13.35 13.23
N ALA A 365 -8.35 13.63 14.01
CA ALA A 365 -8.84 14.98 14.23
C ALA A 365 -7.90 15.73 15.19
N LYS A 366 -7.61 17.00 14.88
CA LYS A 366 -6.83 17.92 15.71
C LYS A 366 -7.52 19.31 15.71
N GLY A 367 -7.10 20.20 16.60
CA GLY A 367 -7.58 21.60 16.64
C GLY A 367 -9.01 21.76 17.20
N ASP A 368 -9.73 22.74 16.67
CA ASP A 368 -11.00 23.22 17.23
C ASP A 368 -12.08 22.16 17.35
N ILE A 369 -12.13 21.23 16.39
CA ILE A 369 -13.10 20.12 16.43
C ILE A 369 -12.87 19.21 17.64
N VAL A 370 -11.62 19.03 18.06
CA VAL A 370 -11.27 18.26 19.27
C VAL A 370 -11.47 19.10 20.53
N SER A 371 -11.16 20.40 20.49
CA SER A 371 -11.41 21.31 21.61
C SER A 371 -12.88 21.30 22.04
N ALA A 372 -13.81 21.23 21.09
CA ALA A 372 -15.25 21.12 21.35
C ALA A 372 -15.65 19.83 22.09
N LEU A 373 -14.84 18.76 22.01
CA LEU A 373 -15.10 17.48 22.66
C LEU A 373 -14.74 17.50 24.15
N GLY A 374 -13.84 18.38 24.58
CA GLY A 374 -13.39 18.47 25.97
C GLY A 374 -12.79 17.15 26.46
N ARG A 375 -13.15 16.74 27.69
CA ARG A 375 -12.65 15.49 28.34
C ARG A 375 -13.49 14.24 28.05
N ARG A 376 -14.32 14.27 27.00
CA ARG A 376 -15.19 13.13 26.66
C ARG A 376 -14.37 11.92 26.25
N GLN A 377 -14.92 10.74 26.50
CA GLN A 377 -14.31 9.45 26.18
C GLN A 377 -15.31 8.49 25.51
N GLN A 378 -16.47 9.01 25.09
CA GLN A 378 -17.48 8.22 24.40
C GLN A 378 -17.31 8.31 22.89
N ARG A 379 -17.69 7.24 22.18
CA ARG A 379 -17.80 7.24 20.73
C ARG A 379 -18.93 8.19 20.29
N LEU A 380 -18.63 9.12 19.39
CA LEU A 380 -19.58 10.12 18.91
C LEU A 380 -19.88 9.94 17.42
N ARG A 381 -21.01 10.48 16.97
CA ARG A 381 -21.45 10.47 15.57
C ARG A 381 -21.64 11.91 15.09
N ALA A 382 -21.07 12.23 13.94
CA ALA A 382 -21.10 13.56 13.36
C ALA A 382 -22.17 13.69 12.28
N TYR A 383 -22.96 14.76 12.36
CA TYR A 383 -24.01 15.11 11.41
C TYR A 383 -23.78 16.53 10.90
N PRO A 384 -24.14 16.86 9.66
CA PRO A 384 -24.05 18.23 9.16
C PRO A 384 -25.00 19.13 9.94
N ASN A 385 -24.59 20.37 10.19
CA ASN A 385 -25.35 21.31 11.00
C ASN A 385 -25.42 22.70 10.34
N ARG A 386 -26.35 23.53 10.84
CA ARG A 386 -26.59 24.90 10.40
C ARG A 386 -26.82 24.97 8.89
N GLU A 387 -26.22 25.96 8.22
CA GLU A 387 -26.36 26.15 6.79
C GLU A 387 -25.83 24.96 5.97
N PHE A 388 -24.80 24.27 6.45
CA PHE A 388 -24.24 23.11 5.77
C PHE A 388 -25.24 21.93 5.66
N ALA A 389 -26.14 21.78 6.62
CA ALA A 389 -27.19 20.74 6.61
C ALA A 389 -28.20 20.88 5.44
N ARG A 390 -28.20 22.01 4.73
CA ARG A 390 -29.03 22.21 3.53
C ARG A 390 -28.50 21.45 2.30
N TYR A 391 -27.21 21.12 2.29
CA TYR A 391 -26.53 20.55 1.12
C TYR A 391 -26.24 19.06 1.27
N VAL A 392 -26.23 18.57 2.50
CA VAL A 392 -25.92 17.18 2.82
C VAL A 392 -26.69 16.76 4.05
N SER A 393 -27.15 15.51 4.05
CA SER A 393 -27.90 14.90 5.14
C SER A 393 -27.27 13.57 5.56
N GLY A 394 -27.72 13.06 6.70
CA GLY A 394 -27.24 11.79 7.26
C GLY A 394 -25.95 11.91 8.07
N GLU A 395 -25.46 10.77 8.53
CA GLU A 395 -24.23 10.67 9.32
C GLU A 395 -23.01 10.83 8.40
N LEU A 396 -22.10 11.73 8.77
CA LEU A 396 -20.86 11.95 8.03
C LEU A 396 -19.77 11.00 8.49
N ALA A 397 -19.54 10.92 9.81
CA ALA A 397 -18.43 10.19 10.38
C ALA A 397 -18.68 9.78 11.83
N ILE A 398 -17.87 8.82 12.28
CA ILE A 398 -17.79 8.34 13.65
C ILE A 398 -16.49 8.85 14.26
N PHE A 399 -16.58 9.38 15.47
CA PHE A 399 -15.47 9.86 16.27
C PHE A 399 -15.19 8.82 17.35
N GLU A 400 -14.03 8.20 17.28
CA GLU A 400 -13.55 7.26 18.29
C GLU A 400 -12.59 7.99 19.24
N PRO A 401 -12.82 7.88 20.56
CA PRO A 401 -11.99 8.55 21.54
C PRO A 401 -10.54 8.05 21.44
N PRO A 402 -9.55 8.92 21.73
CA PRO A 402 -8.15 8.51 21.73
C PRO A 402 -7.93 7.39 22.77
N ALA A 403 -7.26 6.31 22.37
CA ALA A 403 -6.74 5.36 23.34
C ALA A 403 -5.50 5.96 24.05
N GLU A 404 -5.03 5.30 25.10
CA GLU A 404 -3.83 5.74 25.82
C GLU A 404 -2.62 5.85 24.87
N GLY A 405 -2.13 7.08 24.68
CA GLY A 405 -1.02 7.43 23.80
C GLY A 405 -1.35 7.56 22.30
N ASP A 406 -2.62 7.65 21.92
CA ASP A 406 -3.01 8.16 20.60
C ASP A 406 -2.88 9.70 20.55
N GLU A 407 -2.59 10.25 19.36
CA GLU A 407 -2.38 11.69 19.16
C GLU A 407 -3.66 12.53 19.12
N GLY A 408 -4.84 11.89 19.07
CA GLY A 408 -6.11 12.59 18.94
C GLY A 408 -7.28 11.65 18.65
N TRP A 409 -8.45 12.24 18.42
CA TRP A 409 -9.66 11.49 18.10
C TRP A 409 -9.55 10.88 16.71
N ARG A 410 -9.83 9.59 16.60
CA ARG A 410 -9.90 8.92 15.30
C ARG A 410 -11.24 9.19 14.66
N ILE A 411 -11.22 9.60 13.40
CA ILE A 411 -12.44 9.77 12.60
C ILE A 411 -12.52 8.65 11.57
N LEU A 412 -13.68 8.01 11.51
CA LEU A 412 -14.01 6.97 10.55
C LEU A 412 -15.20 7.40 9.69
N PRO A 413 -15.17 7.18 8.37
CA PRO A 413 -16.26 7.60 7.51
C PRO A 413 -17.49 6.71 7.73
N SER A 414 -18.67 7.33 7.90
CA SER A 414 -19.95 6.62 7.92
C SER A 414 -20.55 6.46 6.53
N ARG A 415 -19.91 7.07 5.53
CA ARG A 415 -20.37 7.11 4.14
C ARG A 415 -19.21 7.04 3.17
N ARG A 416 -19.48 6.50 1.97
CA ARG A 416 -18.49 6.40 0.90
C ARG A 416 -18.33 7.70 0.12
N GLU A 417 -19.41 8.44 -0.06
CA GLU A 417 -19.40 9.70 -0.80
C GLU A 417 -18.80 10.82 0.07
N THR A 418 -17.61 11.27 -0.31
CA THR A 418 -16.90 12.38 0.35
C THR A 418 -17.17 13.71 -0.34
N ARG A 419 -17.79 13.72 -1.52
CA ARG A 419 -18.11 14.93 -2.26
C ARG A 419 -19.52 15.40 -1.98
N VAL A 420 -19.66 16.70 -1.76
CA VAL A 420 -20.95 17.38 -1.65
C VAL A 420 -21.03 18.43 -2.75
N ASN A 421 -21.99 18.27 -3.65
CA ASN A 421 -22.15 19.19 -4.78
C ASN A 421 -22.94 20.44 -4.39
N ALA A 422 -22.75 21.52 -5.14
CA ALA A 422 -23.51 22.77 -5.00
C ALA A 422 -23.41 23.41 -3.61
N VAL A 423 -22.28 23.26 -2.92
CA VAL A 423 -21.99 23.95 -1.66
C VAL A 423 -21.27 25.27 -1.97
N PRO A 424 -21.88 26.44 -1.74
CA PRO A 424 -21.21 27.73 -1.94
C PRO A 424 -19.99 27.87 -1.03
N PHE A 425 -18.97 28.60 -1.49
CA PHE A 425 -17.73 28.79 -0.71
C PHE A 425 -17.93 29.64 0.54
N SER A 426 -18.94 30.49 0.56
CA SER A 426 -19.34 31.32 1.70
C SER A 426 -20.05 30.53 2.82
N VAL A 427 -20.40 29.26 2.60
CA VAL A 427 -21.04 28.39 3.59
C VAL A 427 -19.99 27.76 4.51
N PRO A 428 -19.99 28.06 5.82
CA PRO A 428 -19.11 27.38 6.77
C PRO A 428 -19.51 25.92 6.97
N ILE A 429 -18.52 25.03 7.05
CA ILE A 429 -18.73 23.60 7.28
C ILE A 429 -18.74 23.36 8.77
N THR A 430 -19.92 23.06 9.30
CA THR A 430 -20.12 22.80 10.73
C THR A 430 -20.83 21.49 10.94
N VAL A 431 -20.48 20.82 12.04
CA VAL A 431 -21.06 19.54 12.43
C VAL A 431 -21.66 19.60 13.82
N GLU A 432 -22.73 18.82 13.99
CA GLU A 432 -23.29 18.46 15.29
C GLU A 432 -22.79 17.07 15.66
N LEU A 433 -22.23 16.95 16.86
CA LEU A 433 -21.71 15.70 17.40
C LEU A 433 -22.72 15.13 18.39
N ARG A 434 -23.05 13.85 18.24
CA ARG A 434 -24.07 13.16 19.03
C ARG A 434 -23.51 11.94 19.75
N PHE A 435 -23.96 11.74 20.99
CA PHE A 435 -23.81 10.50 21.74
C PHE A 435 -25.20 9.88 21.93
N GLU A 436 -25.39 8.63 21.51
CA GLU A 436 -26.68 7.92 21.62
C GLU A 436 -27.88 8.74 21.10
N GLY A 437 -27.68 9.46 19.98
CA GLY A 437 -28.71 10.30 19.35
C GLY A 437 -28.90 11.67 19.98
N THR A 438 -28.30 11.94 21.15
CA THR A 438 -28.37 13.25 21.82
C THR A 438 -27.19 14.12 21.43
N LYS A 439 -27.47 15.38 21.09
CA LYS A 439 -26.44 16.40 20.81
C LYS A 439 -25.55 16.63 22.03
N VAL A 440 -24.24 16.54 21.83
CA VAL A 440 -23.23 16.80 22.88
C VAL A 440 -22.31 17.98 22.59
N ALA A 441 -22.11 18.32 21.31
CA ALA A 441 -21.28 19.45 20.89
C ALA A 441 -21.65 19.93 19.47
N GLU A 442 -21.31 21.17 19.17
CA GLU A 442 -21.20 21.68 17.80
C GLU A 442 -19.77 22.15 17.56
N ALA A 443 -19.25 21.91 16.36
CA ALA A 443 -17.89 22.32 16.01
C ALA A 443 -17.76 22.66 14.52
N PRO A 444 -16.83 23.55 14.13
CA PRO A 444 -16.40 23.65 12.75
C PRO A 444 -15.69 22.36 12.34
N TRP A 445 -15.90 21.92 11.09
CA TRP A 445 -15.05 20.90 10.49
C TRP A 445 -13.70 21.53 10.15
N PRO A 446 -12.56 20.83 10.32
CA PRO A 446 -11.27 21.42 9.99
C PRO A 446 -11.21 21.91 8.53
N GLU A 447 -10.56 23.06 8.33
CA GLU A 447 -10.51 23.80 7.06
C GLU A 447 -11.90 24.15 6.48
N GLY A 448 -12.94 24.10 7.32
CA GLY A 448 -14.33 24.31 6.97
C GLY A 448 -14.76 25.78 6.92
N GLU A 449 -13.85 26.73 7.09
CA GLU A 449 -14.20 28.14 7.17
C GLU A 449 -14.90 28.66 5.91
N ALA A 450 -15.72 29.69 6.11
CA ALA A 450 -16.38 30.40 5.02
C ALA A 450 -15.34 31.22 4.23
N VAL A 451 -15.31 31.04 2.92
CA VAL A 451 -14.43 31.80 2.02
C VAL A 451 -15.25 32.89 1.36
N ARG A 452 -14.90 34.16 1.62
CA ARG A 452 -15.64 35.36 1.17
C ARG A 452 -14.79 36.35 0.35
N GLY A 453 -13.75 35.85 -0.33
CA GLY A 453 -12.87 36.69 -1.14
C GLY A 453 -13.49 37.06 -2.49
N GLU A 454 -13.26 38.30 -2.95
CA GLU A 454 -13.68 38.75 -4.28
C GLU A 454 -12.95 38.02 -5.41
N VAL A 455 -11.71 37.59 -5.15
CA VAL A 455 -10.93 36.79 -6.10
C VAL A 455 -10.40 35.52 -5.45
N LEU A 456 -10.79 34.41 -6.07
CA LEU A 456 -10.45 33.05 -5.67
C LEU A 456 -9.46 32.47 -6.69
N VAL A 457 -8.41 31.80 -6.19
CA VAL A 457 -7.35 31.21 -7.02
C VAL A 457 -7.51 29.71 -7.02
N PHE A 458 -7.53 29.10 -8.21
CA PHE A 458 -7.71 27.65 -8.37
C PHE A 458 -6.53 27.01 -9.11
N LYS A 459 -6.28 25.75 -8.79
CA LYS A 459 -5.38 24.87 -9.53
C LYS A 459 -6.21 23.73 -10.17
N PRO A 460 -6.00 23.41 -11.47
CA PRO A 460 -6.61 22.21 -12.04
C PRO A 460 -6.11 20.95 -11.33
N GLU A 461 -7.02 20.02 -11.08
CA GLU A 461 -6.66 18.68 -10.62
C GLU A 461 -6.43 17.79 -11.85
N ASP A 462 -5.45 16.90 -11.80
CA ASP A 462 -5.26 15.88 -12.83
C ASP A 462 -6.36 14.81 -12.70
N ASP A 463 -7.57 15.16 -13.14
CA ASP A 463 -8.72 14.26 -13.24
C ASP A 463 -9.04 13.93 -14.72
N PRO A 464 -9.46 12.69 -15.02
CA PRO A 464 -9.89 12.33 -16.37
C PRO A 464 -11.01 13.27 -16.85
N GLY A 465 -10.69 14.16 -17.78
CA GLY A 465 -11.62 15.15 -18.33
C GLY A 465 -11.48 16.59 -17.82
N GLY A 466 -10.50 16.89 -16.94
CA GLY A 466 -10.21 18.26 -16.48
C GLY A 466 -11.42 18.96 -15.89
N ARG A 467 -12.28 18.21 -15.18
CA ARG A 467 -13.58 18.68 -14.69
C ARG A 467 -13.51 19.23 -13.27
N THR A 468 -12.35 19.21 -12.63
CA THR A 468 -12.19 19.60 -11.23
C THR A 468 -11.09 20.64 -11.05
N LEU A 469 -11.40 21.70 -10.31
CA LEU A 469 -10.46 22.75 -9.92
C LEU A 469 -10.47 22.87 -8.41
N VAL A 470 -9.28 22.88 -7.80
CA VAL A 470 -9.10 22.98 -6.35
C VAL A 470 -8.80 24.41 -5.96
N LEU A 471 -9.52 24.95 -4.98
CA LEU A 471 -9.22 26.26 -4.42
C LEU A 471 -7.88 26.19 -3.67
N ILE A 472 -6.93 27.04 -4.05
CA ILE A 472 -5.60 27.11 -3.43
C ILE A 472 -5.37 28.41 -2.66
N GLY A 473 -6.27 29.39 -2.77
CA GLY A 473 -6.18 30.61 -1.97
C GLY A 473 -7.12 31.72 -2.41
N THR A 474 -7.02 32.83 -1.68
CA THR A 474 -7.62 34.13 -2.00
C THR A 474 -6.50 35.15 -2.19
N MET A 475 -6.73 36.21 -2.98
CA MET A 475 -5.65 37.13 -3.42
C MET A 475 -5.16 38.09 -2.31
N SER A 476 -4.56 37.53 -1.26
CA SER A 476 -3.70 38.25 -0.29
C SER A 476 -2.29 37.62 -0.17
N GLY A 477 -1.93 36.66 -1.05
CA GLY A 477 -0.67 35.94 -1.02
C GLY A 477 0.13 36.01 -2.35
N ALA A 478 1.46 35.97 -2.24
CA ALA A 478 2.39 35.99 -3.37
C ALA A 478 2.42 34.64 -4.11
N TYR A 479 1.52 34.44 -5.08
CA TYR A 479 1.51 33.24 -5.93
C TYR A 479 2.26 33.47 -7.25
N PRO A 480 3.07 32.51 -7.73
CA PRO A 480 3.72 32.58 -9.03
C PRO A 480 2.69 32.66 -10.16
N ALA A 481 3.02 33.37 -11.25
CA ALA A 481 2.10 33.62 -12.36
C ALA A 481 1.52 32.34 -13.00
N SER A 482 2.27 31.24 -12.95
CA SER A 482 1.84 29.91 -13.44
C SER A 482 0.74 29.24 -12.61
N ALA A 483 0.49 29.71 -11.38
CA ALA A 483 -0.62 29.26 -10.53
C ALA A 483 -1.86 30.16 -10.65
N ARG A 484 -1.78 31.25 -11.45
CA ARG A 484 -2.86 32.20 -11.66
C ARG A 484 -3.63 31.83 -12.93
N TYR A 485 -4.57 30.90 -12.81
CA TYR A 485 -5.49 30.63 -13.90
C TYR A 485 -6.63 31.64 -13.87
N ARG A 486 -6.59 32.63 -14.78
CA ARG A 486 -7.78 33.37 -15.18
C ARG A 486 -8.42 32.53 -16.28
N PHE A 487 -9.54 31.87 -15.98
CA PHE A 487 -10.24 31.02 -16.94
C PHE A 487 -10.50 31.79 -18.24
N PRO A 488 -9.97 31.34 -19.38
CA PRO A 488 -10.48 31.76 -20.67
C PRO A 488 -11.86 31.11 -20.80
N GLU A 489 -12.86 31.94 -21.11
CA GLU A 489 -14.25 31.55 -21.36
C GLU A 489 -15.05 31.16 -20.10
N HIS A 490 -15.74 32.18 -19.57
CA HIS A 490 -16.94 32.10 -18.73
C HIS A 490 -16.80 31.57 -17.29
N VAL A 491 -16.07 32.27 -16.41
CA VAL A 491 -16.41 32.26 -14.97
C VAL A 491 -16.12 33.63 -14.34
N ALA A 492 -17.18 34.39 -14.07
CA ALA A 492 -17.21 35.42 -13.02
C ALA A 492 -18.16 34.89 -11.94
N LEU A 493 -17.66 34.61 -10.73
CA LEU A 493 -18.51 34.31 -9.58
C LEU A 493 -18.58 35.59 -8.75
N TRP A 494 -19.68 36.31 -8.91
CA TRP A 494 -20.06 37.41 -8.03
C TRP A 494 -21.05 36.86 -6.99
N ASP A 495 -20.75 37.04 -5.71
CA ASP A 495 -21.69 36.78 -4.61
C ASP A 495 -22.59 38.02 -4.51
N GLY A 496 -23.73 38.02 -5.21
CA GLY A 496 -24.66 39.16 -5.18
C GLY A 496 -25.92 38.94 -6.02
N TRP A 497 -27.03 38.67 -5.34
CA TRP A 497 -28.36 38.56 -5.93
C TRP A 497 -28.81 39.93 -6.50
N HIS A 498 -29.44 39.90 -7.68
CA HIS A 498 -29.92 41.01 -8.53
C HIS A 498 -28.93 41.61 -9.54
N GLN A 499 -29.28 41.46 -10.83
CA GLN A 499 -28.59 42.02 -11.99
C GLN A 499 -29.15 43.42 -12.30
N PRO A 500 -28.34 44.50 -12.36
CA PRO A 500 -28.70 45.70 -13.13
C PRO A 500 -28.00 45.70 -14.50
N PRO A 501 -28.61 46.29 -15.54
CA PRO A 501 -28.04 46.33 -16.88
C PRO A 501 -26.94 47.41 -16.95
N GLY A 502 -25.70 46.97 -17.13
CA GLY A 502 -24.57 47.85 -17.47
C GLY A 502 -23.44 47.85 -16.45
N GLY A 503 -22.38 47.08 -16.73
CA GLY A 503 -21.06 47.19 -16.10
C GLY A 503 -20.23 45.91 -16.21
N PRO A 504 -18.91 45.94 -15.95
CA PRO A 504 -17.88 46.83 -16.48
C PRO A 504 -16.96 46.12 -17.49
N THR A 505 -16.18 46.89 -18.23
CA THR A 505 -15.30 46.47 -19.32
C THR A 505 -14.08 45.65 -18.82
N LEU A 506 -13.86 44.50 -19.44
CA LEU A 506 -12.72 43.59 -19.21
C LEU A 506 -11.39 44.24 -19.57
N ARG A 507 -10.38 44.10 -18.69
CA ARG A 507 -8.96 44.28 -19.07
C ARG A 507 -8.14 43.03 -18.75
N THR A 508 -7.47 42.54 -19.78
CA THR A 508 -6.37 41.57 -19.76
C THR A 508 -5.14 42.25 -19.17
N LEU A 509 -4.37 41.54 -18.35
CA LEU A 509 -2.97 41.90 -18.05
C LEU A 509 -2.07 40.97 -18.86
#